data_AF-A0A2K8P146-F1
#
_entry.id   AF-A0A2K8P146-F1
#
_cell.length_a   1.000
_cell.length_b   1.000
_cell.length_c   1.000
_cell.angle_alpha   90.00
_cell.angle_beta   90.00
_cell.angle_gamma   90.00
#
_symmetry.space_group_name_H-M   'P 1'
#
loop_
_entity.id
_entity.type
_entity.pdbx_description
1 polymer ?
#
loop_
_entity_poly.entity_id
_entity_poly.type
_entity_poly.pdbx_seq_one_letter_code
_entity_poly.pdbx_strand_id
1 'polypeptide(L)'
;MKIVKLKPFYSEKLWGGSKLKNLGFDIPENKKIGEAWIISAHNNGMTFFEEKDLKGKSLKYVFENNRQWFGNYQGEFPLLVKIITANDYLSVQVHPTDAYALKKHHSLGKPESWLILDCPDDAFLIYGHNAQSLFQLEEMVATQQWDKLLKKVSVNKGDFLYVEPGKVHAITPGVTVCEVQRSSDITYRFYDYDRVDDQGLPRQLDIEDSINCTVIPDTAEQIVHQASGQIFSSEFFSIYIMDATKEKYFQTIENPYFLTFTVIHGSGTINGQRFSLGESAISLGAVENVEFSGDLKVIIAWIRK
;
A
#
# COMPACT_ATOMS: atom_id res chain seq x y z
N MET A 1 0.36 25.24 7.04
CA MET A 1 0.68 23.79 7.07
C MET A 1 2.20 23.55 7.05
N LYS A 2 2.75 22.55 7.76
CA LYS A 2 4.16 22.14 7.65
C LYS A 2 4.29 20.76 6.99
N ILE A 3 5.18 20.58 6.02
CA ILE A 3 5.44 19.27 5.39
C ILE A 3 6.74 18.71 5.98
N VAL A 4 6.72 17.46 6.45
CA VAL A 4 7.86 16.85 7.14
C VAL A 4 8.18 15.49 6.55
N LYS A 5 9.43 15.28 6.15
CA LYS A 5 9.93 14.03 5.59
C LYS A 5 10.00 12.92 6.63
N LEU A 6 9.74 11.70 6.15
CA LEU A 6 9.76 10.48 6.93
C LEU A 6 10.79 9.51 6.36
N LYS A 7 11.62 8.96 7.23
CA LYS A 7 12.51 7.86 6.90
C LYS A 7 11.71 6.55 6.89
N PRO A 8 11.80 5.74 5.81
CA PRO A 8 11.06 4.50 5.68
C PRO A 8 11.60 3.39 6.60
N PHE A 9 10.74 2.41 6.87
CA PHE A 9 11.14 1.11 7.40
C PHE A 9 11.27 0.11 6.25
N TYR A 10 12.29 -0.75 6.28
CA TYR A 10 12.53 -1.75 5.24
C TYR A 10 12.25 -3.16 5.76
N SER A 11 11.39 -3.89 5.05
CA SER A 11 10.97 -5.24 5.44
C SER A 11 11.60 -6.30 4.53
N GLU A 12 12.29 -7.26 5.13
CA GLU A 12 12.82 -8.44 4.44
C GLU A 12 11.69 -9.42 4.07
N LYS A 13 11.76 -9.96 2.86
CA LYS A 13 10.76 -10.90 2.31
C LYS A 13 11.45 -11.95 1.46
N LEU A 14 10.90 -13.16 1.42
CA LEU A 14 11.42 -14.25 0.58
C LEU A 14 11.49 -13.85 -0.91
N TRP A 15 10.50 -13.07 -1.37
CA TRP A 15 10.38 -12.53 -2.72
C TRP A 15 11.06 -11.17 -2.91
N GLY A 16 11.76 -10.65 -1.89
CA GLY A 16 12.43 -9.36 -1.93
C GLY A 16 13.76 -9.35 -2.67
N GLY A 17 14.41 -8.20 -2.75
CA GLY A 17 15.77 -8.04 -3.28
C GLY A 17 16.19 -6.57 -3.34
N SER A 18 16.79 -6.14 -4.46
CA SER A 18 17.46 -4.83 -4.53
C SER A 18 16.73 -3.75 -5.34
N LYS A 19 15.58 -4.06 -5.97
CA LYS A 19 14.91 -3.15 -6.92
C LYS A 19 14.49 -1.80 -6.31
N LEU A 20 14.24 -1.74 -5.00
CA LEU A 20 13.98 -0.48 -4.28
C LEU A 20 15.13 0.54 -4.42
N LYS A 21 16.39 0.12 -4.63
CA LYS A 21 17.51 1.05 -4.88
C LYS A 21 17.27 1.94 -6.11
N ASN A 22 16.62 1.40 -7.15
CA ASN A 22 16.31 2.13 -8.37
C ASN A 22 15.25 3.22 -8.14
N LEU A 23 14.56 3.17 -7.00
CA LEU A 23 13.57 4.15 -6.56
C LEU A 23 14.13 5.11 -5.50
N GLY A 24 15.45 5.18 -5.33
CA GLY A 24 16.09 6.12 -4.40
C GLY A 24 16.16 5.66 -2.95
N PHE A 25 15.78 4.41 -2.64
CA PHE A 25 15.87 3.87 -1.29
C PHE A 25 17.27 3.36 -0.95
N ASP A 26 17.77 3.73 0.23
CA ASP A 26 19.04 3.27 0.79
C ASP A 26 18.84 1.95 1.57
N ILE A 27 18.88 0.83 0.85
CA ILE A 27 18.70 -0.51 1.44
C ILE A 27 20.02 -1.31 1.50
N PRO A 28 20.23 -2.14 2.56
CA PRO A 28 21.43 -2.97 2.69
C PRO A 28 21.60 -3.94 1.52
N GLU A 29 22.84 -4.17 1.06
CA GLU A 29 23.12 -5.00 -0.12
C GLU A 29 22.90 -6.50 0.10
N ASN A 30 23.04 -6.95 1.35
CA ASN A 30 23.01 -8.35 1.74
C ASN A 30 21.63 -8.83 2.22
N LYS A 31 20.57 -8.06 1.96
CA LYS A 31 19.21 -8.36 2.44
C LYS A 31 18.22 -8.41 1.29
N LYS A 32 17.24 -9.32 1.38
CA LYS A 32 16.14 -9.43 0.42
C LYS A 32 15.00 -8.50 0.84
N ILE A 33 15.12 -7.20 0.58
CA ILE A 33 14.07 -6.23 0.94
C ILE A 33 12.93 -6.29 -0.10
N GLY A 34 11.73 -6.62 0.34
CA GLY A 34 10.54 -6.64 -0.52
C GLY A 34 9.68 -5.38 -0.40
N GLU A 35 9.68 -4.76 0.77
CA GLU A 35 8.79 -3.63 1.09
C GLU A 35 9.57 -2.49 1.73
N ALA A 36 9.29 -1.26 1.28
CA ALA A 36 9.61 -0.03 1.99
C ALA A 36 8.31 0.56 2.54
N TRP A 37 8.15 0.62 3.86
CA TRP A 37 7.01 1.24 4.53
C TRP A 37 7.34 2.72 4.69
N ILE A 38 6.76 3.54 3.83
CA ILE A 38 7.15 4.95 3.63
C ILE A 38 6.29 5.92 4.44
N ILE A 39 5.07 5.51 4.81
CA ILE A 39 4.23 6.17 5.82
C ILE A 39 3.68 5.08 6.72
N SER A 40 4.17 5.00 7.96
CA SER A 40 3.70 3.98 8.90
C SER A 40 3.85 4.40 10.36
N ALA A 41 2.80 4.15 11.12
CA ALA A 41 2.79 4.17 12.58
C ALA A 41 2.43 2.78 13.16
N HIS A 42 2.49 1.73 12.33
CA HIS A 42 2.20 0.36 12.75
C HIS A 42 3.40 -0.24 13.52
N ASN A 43 3.13 -1.05 14.54
CA ASN A 43 4.16 -1.57 15.44
C ASN A 43 5.19 -2.47 14.75
N ASN A 44 4.79 -3.18 13.69
CA ASN A 44 5.68 -4.08 12.94
C ASN A 44 6.71 -3.34 12.06
N GLY A 45 6.55 -2.03 11.85
CA GLY A 45 7.44 -1.25 11.01
C GLY A 45 7.06 0.22 11.04
N MET A 46 7.77 1.03 11.82
CA MET A 46 7.46 2.46 11.98
C MET A 46 8.35 3.33 11.11
N THR A 47 7.79 4.43 10.63
CA THR A 47 8.53 5.53 10.01
C THR A 47 8.96 6.55 11.06
N PHE A 48 10.06 7.25 10.78
CA PHE A 48 10.67 8.21 11.71
C PHE A 48 10.88 9.57 11.05
N PHE A 49 10.67 10.65 11.79
CA PHE A 49 10.92 11.99 11.27
C PHE A 49 12.42 12.27 11.14
N GLU A 50 12.80 12.91 10.03
CA GLU A 50 14.18 13.33 9.76
C GLU A 50 14.46 14.78 10.16
N GLU A 51 13.41 15.58 10.33
CA GLU A 51 13.53 16.99 10.65
C GLU A 51 14.07 17.22 12.07
N LYS A 52 14.93 18.23 12.22
CA LYS A 52 15.70 18.52 13.44
C LYS A 52 14.89 18.44 14.74
N ASP A 53 13.70 19.05 14.78
CA ASP A 53 12.89 19.14 16.02
C ASP A 53 12.13 17.84 16.37
N LEU A 54 11.96 16.96 15.38
CA LEU A 54 11.27 15.67 15.52
C LEU A 54 12.22 14.49 15.31
N LYS A 55 13.52 14.76 15.14
CA LYS A 55 14.50 13.78 14.69
C LYS A 55 14.50 12.55 15.58
N GLY A 56 14.30 11.39 14.97
CA GLY A 56 14.30 10.10 15.67
C GLY A 56 13.00 9.77 16.43
N LYS A 57 11.99 10.64 16.42
CA LYS A 57 10.65 10.31 16.89
C LYS A 57 9.90 9.54 15.80
N SER A 58 9.18 8.49 16.19
CA SER A 58 8.34 7.75 15.24
C SER A 58 7.09 8.55 14.87
N LEU A 59 6.52 8.27 13.69
CA LEU A 59 5.22 8.80 13.29
C LEU A 59 4.15 8.48 14.33
N LYS A 60 4.16 7.26 14.86
CA LYS A 60 3.26 6.82 15.95
C LYS A 60 3.35 7.74 17.17
N TYR A 61 4.56 7.95 17.69
CA TYR A 61 4.77 8.76 18.88
C TYR A 61 4.29 10.21 18.67
N VAL A 62 4.64 10.83 17.54
CA VAL A 62 4.22 12.22 17.27
C VAL A 62 2.71 12.29 17.08
N PHE A 63 2.11 11.32 16.39
CA PHE A 63 0.67 11.22 16.19
C PHE A 63 -0.10 11.11 17.51
N GLU A 64 0.34 10.25 18.43
CA GLU A 64 -0.29 10.03 19.74
C GLU A 64 -0.16 11.23 20.67
N ASN A 65 0.99 11.90 20.67
CA ASN A 65 1.29 13.00 21.59
C ASN A 65 0.89 14.39 21.05
N ASN A 66 0.54 14.50 19.76
CA ASN A 66 0.25 15.79 19.11
C ASN A 66 -0.95 15.69 18.15
N ARG A 67 -2.06 15.10 18.59
CA ARG A 67 -3.30 14.89 17.80
C ARG A 67 -3.77 16.12 17.03
N GLN A 68 -3.61 17.31 17.61
CA GLN A 68 -3.97 18.59 17.01
C GLN A 68 -3.23 18.89 15.71
N TRP A 69 -2.03 18.32 15.50
CA TRP A 69 -1.28 18.45 14.24
C TRP A 69 -1.85 17.57 13.12
N PHE A 70 -2.70 16.61 13.46
CA PHE A 70 -3.35 15.68 12.52
C PHE A 70 -4.85 15.92 12.48
N GLY A 71 -5.27 17.18 12.64
CA GLY A 71 -6.68 17.58 12.60
C GLY A 71 -7.54 16.99 13.72
N ASN A 72 -6.94 16.55 14.84
CA ASN A 72 -7.63 15.86 15.95
C ASN A 72 -8.31 14.55 15.53
N TYR A 73 -7.73 13.81 14.58
CA TYR A 73 -8.18 12.46 14.24
C TYR A 73 -8.24 11.58 15.51
N GLN A 74 -9.31 10.79 15.64
CA GLN A 74 -9.55 9.90 16.78
C GLN A 74 -9.15 8.46 16.45
N GLY A 75 -8.53 7.77 17.40
CA GLY A 75 -8.09 6.37 17.23
C GLY A 75 -6.62 6.22 16.83
N GLU A 76 -6.28 5.07 16.23
CA GLU A 76 -4.93 4.77 15.74
C GLU A 76 -4.60 5.51 14.44
N PHE A 77 -3.32 5.55 14.07
CA PHE A 77 -2.93 6.22 12.83
C PHE A 77 -3.53 5.45 11.67
N PRO A 78 -4.27 6.08 10.75
CA PRO A 78 -5.23 5.32 9.97
C PRO A 78 -4.69 4.80 8.63
N LEU A 79 -3.51 5.25 8.19
CA LEU A 79 -2.92 4.86 6.91
C LEU A 79 -1.62 4.07 7.08
N LEU A 80 -1.39 3.15 6.16
CA LEU A 80 -0.09 2.56 5.89
C LEU A 80 0.17 2.69 4.39
N VAL A 81 1.31 3.26 4.04
CA VAL A 81 1.74 3.40 2.64
C VAL A 81 3.06 2.67 2.46
N LYS A 82 3.14 1.86 1.41
CA LYS A 82 4.32 1.04 1.09
C LYS A 82 4.71 1.17 -0.37
N ILE A 83 6.00 1.06 -0.66
CA ILE A 83 6.47 0.64 -1.97
C ILE A 83 6.82 -0.85 -1.88
N ILE A 84 6.27 -1.65 -2.79
CA ILE A 84 6.49 -3.08 -2.85
C ILE A 84 7.16 -3.43 -4.18
N THR A 85 8.28 -4.15 -4.12
CA THR A 85 8.98 -4.67 -5.30
C THR A 85 9.03 -6.19 -5.26
N ALA A 86 8.34 -6.85 -6.19
CA ALA A 86 8.28 -8.30 -6.26
C ALA A 86 9.37 -8.85 -7.20
N ASN A 87 10.35 -9.60 -6.68
CA ASN A 87 11.28 -10.38 -7.52
C ASN A 87 10.78 -11.81 -7.78
N ASP A 88 9.80 -12.25 -6.99
CA ASP A 88 9.12 -13.52 -7.11
C ASP A 88 7.64 -13.30 -6.72
N TYR A 89 6.79 -14.31 -6.90
CA TYR A 89 5.37 -14.23 -6.58
C TYR A 89 5.16 -13.86 -5.11
N LEU A 90 4.28 -12.93 -4.81
CA LEU A 90 3.75 -12.81 -3.45
C LEU A 90 2.73 -13.91 -3.23
N SER A 91 2.52 -14.30 -1.97
CA SER A 91 1.48 -15.27 -1.66
C SER A 91 0.11 -14.76 -2.11
N VAL A 92 -0.73 -15.68 -2.59
CA VAL A 92 -2.15 -15.41 -2.80
C VAL A 92 -2.80 -15.23 -1.45
N GLN A 93 -3.52 -14.14 -1.29
CA GLN A 93 -4.03 -13.71 -0.01
C GLN A 93 -5.40 -13.05 -0.11
N VAL A 94 -6.04 -12.88 1.04
CA VAL A 94 -7.28 -12.14 1.19
C VAL A 94 -7.26 -11.41 2.54
N HIS A 95 -7.87 -10.22 2.55
CA HIS A 95 -7.91 -9.36 3.73
C HIS A 95 -9.30 -9.33 4.36
N PRO A 96 -9.42 -9.33 5.70
CA PRO A 96 -10.72 -9.31 6.35
C PRO A 96 -11.44 -7.97 6.23
N THR A 97 -12.77 -8.03 6.33
CA THR A 97 -13.62 -6.88 6.66
C THR A 97 -13.43 -6.45 8.12
N ASP A 98 -13.96 -5.28 8.50
CA ASP A 98 -13.97 -4.84 9.91
C ASP A 98 -14.70 -5.81 10.83
N ALA A 99 -15.86 -6.31 10.42
CA ALA A 99 -16.63 -7.24 11.23
C ALA A 99 -15.82 -8.51 11.57
N TYR A 100 -15.09 -9.04 10.59
CA TYR A 100 -14.27 -10.23 10.80
C TYR A 100 -13.01 -9.94 11.63
N ALA A 101 -12.30 -8.86 11.30
CA ALA A 101 -11.08 -8.47 11.99
C ALA A 101 -11.32 -8.09 13.46
N LEU A 102 -12.42 -7.39 13.76
CA LEU A 102 -12.78 -7.01 15.13
C LEU A 102 -13.10 -8.24 15.99
N LYS A 103 -13.82 -9.22 15.41
CA LYS A 103 -14.19 -10.45 16.10
C LYS A 103 -12.97 -11.32 16.44
N LYS A 104 -11.97 -11.39 15.54
CA LYS A 104 -10.84 -12.32 15.66
C LYS A 104 -9.57 -11.70 16.23
N HIS A 105 -9.28 -10.45 15.89
CA HIS A 105 -8.00 -9.78 16.18
C HIS A 105 -8.14 -8.51 16.99
N HIS A 106 -9.37 -8.10 17.35
CA HIS A 106 -9.65 -6.79 17.94
C HIS A 106 -9.04 -5.63 17.15
N SER A 107 -9.04 -5.78 15.82
CA SER A 107 -8.42 -4.86 14.87
C SER A 107 -9.41 -4.51 13.77
N LEU A 108 -9.08 -3.46 13.02
CA LEU A 108 -9.78 -3.14 11.79
C LEU A 108 -9.26 -4.02 10.64
N GLY A 109 -10.11 -4.25 9.64
CA GLY A 109 -9.77 -4.96 8.40
C GLY A 109 -8.71 -4.23 7.56
N LYS A 110 -8.50 -4.64 6.32
CA LYS A 110 -7.41 -4.08 5.50
C LYS A 110 -7.85 -3.83 4.04
N PRO A 111 -8.68 -2.81 3.77
CA PRO A 111 -8.84 -2.28 2.43
C PRO A 111 -7.50 -1.69 1.97
N GLU A 112 -7.11 -1.99 0.73
CA GLU A 112 -5.87 -1.51 0.14
C GLU A 112 -6.06 -1.12 -1.33
N SER A 113 -5.02 -0.59 -1.93
CA SER A 113 -4.99 -0.20 -3.32
C SER A 113 -3.57 -0.25 -3.85
N TRP A 114 -3.42 -0.44 -5.15
CA TRP A 114 -2.12 -0.52 -5.81
C TRP A 114 -2.06 0.43 -7.00
N LEU A 115 -1.08 1.32 -6.99
CA LEU A 115 -0.65 2.02 -8.20
C LEU A 115 0.57 1.30 -8.78
N ILE A 116 0.49 0.84 -10.03
CA ILE A 116 1.60 0.18 -10.72
C ILE A 116 2.64 1.22 -11.11
N LEU A 117 3.78 1.23 -10.42
CA LEU A 117 4.87 2.17 -10.68
C LEU A 117 5.78 1.69 -11.82
N ASP A 118 5.95 0.37 -11.93
CA ASP A 118 6.80 -0.27 -12.91
C ASP A 118 6.43 -1.75 -13.05
N CYS A 119 6.46 -2.29 -14.27
CA CYS A 119 6.18 -3.69 -14.55
C CYS A 119 6.69 -4.09 -15.95
N PRO A 120 6.92 -5.40 -16.22
CA PRO A 120 7.10 -5.92 -17.57
C PRO A 120 5.87 -5.69 -18.48
N ASP A 121 6.06 -5.80 -19.81
CA ASP A 121 4.98 -5.61 -20.80
C ASP A 121 3.88 -6.68 -20.72
N ASP A 122 4.23 -7.89 -20.28
CA ASP A 122 3.31 -9.03 -20.09
C ASP A 122 2.85 -9.19 -18.63
N ALA A 123 3.01 -8.15 -17.82
CA ALA A 123 2.68 -8.18 -16.41
C ALA A 123 1.19 -8.44 -16.16
N PHE A 124 0.92 -9.22 -15.12
CA PHE A 124 -0.43 -9.48 -14.63
C PHE A 124 -0.42 -9.52 -13.11
N LEU A 125 -1.57 -9.34 -12.47
CA LEU A 125 -1.77 -9.62 -11.05
C LEU A 125 -2.71 -10.81 -10.88
N ILE A 126 -2.62 -11.50 -9.74
CA ILE A 126 -3.75 -12.31 -9.28
C ILE A 126 -4.76 -11.34 -8.69
N TYR A 127 -5.97 -11.30 -9.23
CA TYR A 127 -6.98 -10.34 -8.84
C TYR A 127 -8.38 -10.92 -9.04
N GLY A 128 -8.85 -11.61 -8.01
CA GLY A 128 -10.14 -12.30 -7.96
C GLY A 128 -10.03 -13.82 -8.14
N HIS A 129 -11.21 -14.46 -8.17
CA HIS A 129 -11.35 -15.91 -8.35
C HIS A 129 -12.56 -16.28 -9.19
N ASN A 130 -12.59 -17.51 -9.71
CA ASN A 130 -13.65 -18.03 -10.59
C ASN A 130 -14.74 -18.83 -9.87
N ALA A 131 -14.56 -19.16 -8.58
CA ALA A 131 -15.59 -19.87 -7.81
C ALA A 131 -16.91 -19.07 -7.72
N GLN A 132 -18.03 -19.76 -7.94
CA GLN A 132 -19.40 -19.24 -7.95
C GLN A 132 -20.17 -19.53 -6.66
N SER A 133 -19.63 -20.40 -5.81
CA SER A 133 -20.22 -20.75 -4.52
C SER A 133 -19.12 -21.13 -3.52
N LEU A 134 -19.45 -21.10 -2.22
CA LEU A 134 -18.55 -21.53 -1.15
C LEU A 134 -18.05 -22.96 -1.37
N PHE A 135 -18.96 -23.88 -1.70
CA PHE A 135 -18.62 -25.27 -2.00
C PHE A 135 -17.59 -25.38 -3.13
N GLN A 136 -17.76 -24.61 -4.21
CA GLN A 136 -16.81 -24.63 -5.32
C GLN A 136 -15.46 -24.05 -4.92
N LEU A 137 -15.43 -22.99 -4.11
CA LEU A 137 -14.18 -22.42 -3.59
C LEU A 137 -13.44 -23.46 -2.74
N GLU A 138 -14.13 -24.08 -1.77
CA GLU A 138 -13.58 -25.12 -0.89
C GLU A 138 -13.05 -26.32 -1.67
N GLU A 139 -13.81 -26.82 -2.65
CA GLU A 139 -13.41 -27.93 -3.50
C GLU A 139 -12.14 -27.59 -4.31
N MET A 140 -12.11 -26.42 -4.96
CA MET A 140 -10.96 -26.01 -5.78
C MET A 140 -9.70 -25.78 -4.92
N VAL A 141 -9.85 -25.23 -3.71
CA VAL A 141 -8.74 -25.07 -2.75
C VAL A 141 -8.24 -26.43 -2.27
N ALA A 142 -9.14 -27.32 -1.83
CA ALA A 142 -8.79 -28.65 -1.31
C ALA A 142 -8.11 -29.54 -2.37
N THR A 143 -8.51 -29.39 -3.63
CA THR A 143 -7.94 -30.11 -4.78
C THR A 143 -6.82 -29.34 -5.49
N GLN A 144 -6.38 -28.20 -4.94
CA GLN A 144 -5.29 -27.37 -5.45
C GLN A 144 -5.45 -26.94 -6.92
N GLN A 145 -6.68 -26.69 -7.37
CA GLN A 145 -6.99 -26.23 -8.73
C GLN A 145 -6.71 -24.73 -8.92
N TRP A 146 -5.55 -24.24 -8.47
CA TRP A 146 -5.18 -22.83 -8.42
C TRP A 146 -5.27 -22.13 -9.78
N ASP A 147 -4.79 -22.75 -10.85
CA ASP A 147 -4.83 -22.18 -12.20
C ASP A 147 -6.25 -21.96 -12.73
N LYS A 148 -7.22 -22.76 -12.27
CA LYS A 148 -8.63 -22.58 -12.61
C LYS A 148 -9.32 -21.63 -11.65
N LEU A 149 -8.91 -21.64 -10.38
CA LEU A 149 -9.53 -20.84 -9.34
C LEU A 149 -9.17 -19.36 -9.48
N LEU A 150 -7.89 -19.05 -9.66
CA LEU A 150 -7.36 -17.69 -9.58
C LEU A 150 -7.54 -16.93 -10.89
N LYS A 151 -8.00 -15.68 -10.81
CA LYS A 151 -8.08 -14.79 -11.98
C LYS A 151 -6.79 -14.04 -12.17
N LYS A 152 -6.28 -14.03 -13.40
CA LYS A 152 -5.13 -13.23 -13.83
C LYS A 152 -5.63 -12.00 -14.56
N VAL A 153 -5.20 -10.83 -14.14
CA VAL A 153 -5.58 -9.55 -14.79
C VAL A 153 -4.32 -8.84 -15.23
N SER A 154 -4.22 -8.55 -16.53
CA SER A 154 -3.09 -7.80 -17.10
C SER A 154 -3.05 -6.38 -16.56
N VAL A 155 -1.84 -5.87 -16.31
CA VAL A 155 -1.63 -4.52 -15.79
C VAL A 155 -0.50 -3.82 -16.50
N ASN A 156 -0.60 -2.50 -16.60
CA ASN A 156 0.45 -1.65 -17.16
C ASN A 156 0.92 -0.63 -16.12
N LYS A 157 2.13 -0.11 -16.33
CA LYS A 157 2.61 1.05 -15.57
C LYS A 157 1.61 2.20 -15.64
N GLY A 158 1.28 2.76 -14.49
CA GLY A 158 0.30 3.83 -14.33
C GLY A 158 -1.12 3.34 -14.06
N ASP A 159 -1.39 2.03 -14.13
CA ASP A 159 -2.69 1.50 -13.74
C ASP A 159 -2.87 1.55 -12.22
N PHE A 160 -4.09 1.83 -11.78
CA PHE A 160 -4.50 1.81 -10.38
C PHE A 160 -5.56 0.73 -10.16
N LEU A 161 -5.44 -0.02 -9.06
CA LEU A 161 -6.39 -1.04 -8.66
C LEU A 161 -6.81 -0.82 -7.20
N TYR A 162 -8.11 -0.92 -6.90
CA TYR A 162 -8.61 -0.91 -5.51
C TYR A 162 -8.91 -2.34 -5.04
N VAL A 163 -8.25 -2.78 -3.96
CA VAL A 163 -8.40 -4.12 -3.41
C VAL A 163 -9.30 -4.04 -2.17
N GLU A 164 -10.58 -4.29 -2.37
CA GLU A 164 -11.53 -4.30 -1.28
C GLU A 164 -11.40 -5.54 -0.38
N PRO A 165 -11.78 -5.45 0.91
CA PRO A 165 -11.77 -6.60 1.82
C PRO A 165 -12.54 -7.78 1.25
N GLY A 166 -11.96 -8.98 1.38
CA GLY A 166 -12.54 -10.21 0.88
C GLY A 166 -12.23 -10.52 -0.59
N LYS A 167 -11.55 -9.63 -1.32
CA LYS A 167 -11.04 -9.94 -2.65
C LYS A 167 -9.75 -10.77 -2.58
N VAL A 168 -9.71 -11.89 -3.29
CA VAL A 168 -8.50 -12.73 -3.43
C VAL A 168 -7.52 -12.02 -4.36
N HIS A 169 -6.25 -11.88 -3.98
CA HIS A 169 -5.28 -11.14 -4.78
C HIS A 169 -3.82 -11.56 -4.49
N ALA A 170 -2.91 -11.21 -5.40
CA ALA A 170 -1.46 -11.36 -5.25
C ALA A 170 -0.68 -10.49 -6.24
N ILE A 171 0.46 -9.96 -5.80
CA ILE A 171 1.44 -9.30 -6.67
C ILE A 171 2.37 -10.36 -7.28
N THR A 172 2.66 -10.25 -8.57
CA THR A 172 3.46 -11.22 -9.33
C THR A 172 4.89 -10.68 -9.58
N PRO A 173 5.84 -11.53 -10.01
CA PRO A 173 7.22 -11.12 -10.24
C PRO A 173 7.36 -9.95 -11.21
N GLY A 174 8.32 -9.07 -10.95
CA GLY A 174 8.64 -7.91 -11.78
C GLY A 174 7.77 -6.68 -11.52
N VAL A 175 6.58 -6.86 -10.94
CA VAL A 175 5.65 -5.77 -10.65
C VAL A 175 6.12 -4.97 -9.43
N THR A 176 6.06 -3.65 -9.55
CA THR A 176 6.37 -2.70 -8.49
C THR A 176 5.17 -1.80 -8.26
N VAL A 177 4.68 -1.75 -7.03
CA VAL A 177 3.48 -0.98 -6.68
C VAL A 177 3.76 0.01 -5.55
N CYS A 178 3.04 1.14 -5.59
CA CYS A 178 2.75 1.88 -4.37
C CYS A 178 1.43 1.37 -3.81
N GLU A 179 1.48 0.81 -2.61
CA GLU A 179 0.32 0.35 -1.87
C GLU A 179 -0.13 1.42 -0.88
N VAL A 180 -1.36 1.91 -1.02
CA VAL A 180 -2.03 2.73 0.00
C VAL A 180 -3.12 1.90 0.62
N GLN A 181 -3.05 1.72 1.93
CA GLN A 181 -3.96 0.87 2.68
C GLN A 181 -4.34 1.51 4.01
N ARG A 182 -5.41 0.99 4.61
CA ARG A 182 -5.65 1.24 6.04
C ARG A 182 -4.49 0.66 6.86
N SER A 183 -4.14 1.28 7.98
CA SER A 183 -3.09 0.80 8.89
C SER A 183 -3.48 -0.52 9.59
N SER A 184 -3.32 -1.63 8.89
CA SER A 184 -3.52 -2.99 9.36
C SER A 184 -2.51 -3.92 8.67
N ASP A 185 -2.00 -4.90 9.40
CA ASP A 185 -1.04 -5.89 8.88
C ASP A 185 -1.61 -7.31 8.95
N ILE A 186 -2.95 -7.42 8.99
CA ILE A 186 -3.64 -8.72 8.95
C ILE A 186 -3.70 -9.19 7.51
N THR A 187 -3.24 -10.42 7.26
CA THR A 187 -3.23 -11.04 5.95
C THR A 187 -3.47 -12.52 6.13
N TYR A 188 -4.47 -13.06 5.44
CA TYR A 188 -4.72 -14.49 5.40
C TYR A 188 -4.21 -15.07 4.09
N ARG A 189 -3.35 -16.07 4.20
CA ARG A 189 -2.68 -16.67 3.05
C ARG A 189 -3.45 -17.89 2.53
N PHE A 190 -3.88 -17.80 1.27
CA PHE A 190 -4.50 -18.91 0.53
C PHE A 190 -3.48 -19.90 -0.02
N TYR A 191 -2.45 -19.38 -0.68
CA TYR A 191 -1.48 -20.21 -1.40
C TYR A 191 -0.13 -19.51 -1.47
N ASP A 192 0.94 -20.30 -1.37
CA ASP A 192 2.30 -19.77 -1.36
C ASP A 192 3.28 -20.43 -2.34
N TYR A 193 2.75 -21.09 -3.37
CA TYR A 193 3.57 -21.75 -4.38
C TYR A 193 4.47 -22.86 -3.81
N ASP A 194 4.02 -23.47 -2.70
CA ASP A 194 4.71 -24.55 -1.99
C ASP A 194 6.16 -24.20 -1.62
N ARG A 195 6.44 -22.90 -1.47
CA ARG A 195 7.77 -22.38 -1.16
C ARG A 195 8.11 -22.64 0.30
N VAL A 196 9.40 -22.85 0.51
CA VAL A 196 9.99 -23.04 1.83
C VAL A 196 10.90 -21.88 2.20
N ASP A 197 11.02 -21.62 3.48
CA ASP A 197 11.97 -20.65 4.04
C ASP A 197 13.42 -21.19 4.02
N ASP A 198 14.36 -20.39 4.55
CA ASP A 198 15.78 -20.75 4.63
C ASP A 198 16.05 -21.97 5.53
N GLN A 199 15.05 -22.41 6.31
CA GLN A 199 15.11 -23.62 7.15
C GLN A 199 14.43 -24.83 6.47
N GLY A 200 13.89 -24.67 5.25
CA GLY A 200 13.21 -25.72 4.51
C GLY A 200 11.77 -25.95 4.97
N LEU A 201 11.17 -25.05 5.75
CA LEU A 201 9.79 -25.16 6.21
C LEU A 201 8.84 -24.36 5.31
N PRO A 202 7.67 -24.91 4.94
CA PRO A 202 6.67 -24.15 4.21
C PRO A 202 6.11 -23.03 5.09
N ARG A 203 5.79 -21.88 4.48
CA ARG A 203 5.13 -20.80 5.22
C ARG A 203 3.70 -21.21 5.60
N GLN A 204 3.27 -20.75 6.76
CA GLN A 204 1.91 -20.97 7.25
C GLN A 204 0.87 -20.39 6.27
N LEU A 205 -0.13 -21.22 5.97
CA LEU A 205 -1.34 -20.87 5.24
C LEU A 205 -2.49 -20.71 6.23
N ASP A 206 -3.42 -19.80 5.93
CA ASP A 206 -4.55 -19.46 6.78
C ASP A 206 -5.85 -19.85 6.07
N ILE A 207 -5.96 -21.09 5.62
CA ILE A 207 -7.00 -21.55 4.67
C ILE A 207 -8.41 -21.27 5.18
N GLU A 208 -8.70 -21.60 6.43
CA GLU A 208 -10.03 -21.39 7.02
C GLU A 208 -10.40 -19.90 7.06
N ASP A 209 -9.50 -19.05 7.52
CA ASP A 209 -9.72 -17.59 7.53
C ASP A 209 -9.84 -17.03 6.13
N SER A 210 -9.03 -17.54 5.21
CA SER A 210 -9.02 -17.12 3.82
C SER A 210 -10.39 -17.41 3.17
N ILE A 211 -10.93 -18.62 3.35
CA ILE A 211 -12.26 -18.99 2.85
C ILE A 211 -13.33 -18.12 3.51
N ASN A 212 -13.30 -17.98 4.84
CA ASN A 212 -14.29 -17.20 5.59
C ASN A 212 -14.31 -15.71 5.24
N CYS A 213 -13.20 -15.15 4.82
CA CYS A 213 -13.11 -13.74 4.43
C CYS A 213 -13.46 -13.50 2.96
N THR A 214 -13.41 -14.54 2.11
CA THR A 214 -13.58 -14.38 0.68
C THR A 214 -15.02 -14.03 0.33
N VAL A 215 -15.19 -12.97 -0.46
CA VAL A 215 -16.49 -12.60 -1.03
C VAL A 215 -16.76 -13.50 -2.23
N ILE A 216 -17.91 -14.18 -2.23
CA ILE A 216 -18.30 -15.15 -3.26
C ILE A 216 -19.72 -14.82 -3.77
N PRO A 217 -19.96 -14.72 -5.10
CA PRO A 217 -18.95 -14.75 -6.17
C PRO A 217 -18.00 -13.55 -6.10
N ASP A 218 -16.86 -13.67 -6.79
CA ASP A 218 -15.85 -12.62 -6.82
C ASP A 218 -16.42 -11.27 -7.28
N THR A 219 -15.91 -10.19 -6.68
CA THR A 219 -16.33 -8.83 -6.97
C THR A 219 -15.80 -8.34 -8.31
N ALA A 220 -16.44 -7.30 -8.86
CA ALA A 220 -16.04 -6.70 -10.12
C ALA A 220 -14.61 -6.13 -10.06
N GLU A 221 -13.97 -6.05 -11.23
CA GLU A 221 -12.67 -5.39 -11.34
C GLU A 221 -12.81 -3.88 -11.12
N GLN A 222 -11.92 -3.30 -10.31
CA GLN A 222 -11.90 -1.88 -9.99
C GLN A 222 -10.55 -1.32 -10.40
N ILE A 223 -10.42 -1.03 -11.70
CA ILE A 223 -9.16 -0.64 -12.34
C ILE A 223 -9.34 0.70 -13.05
N VAL A 224 -8.40 1.62 -12.80
CA VAL A 224 -8.27 2.88 -13.52
C VAL A 224 -6.98 2.84 -14.30
N HIS A 225 -7.07 2.79 -15.64
CA HIS A 225 -5.89 2.76 -16.50
C HIS A 225 -5.27 4.15 -16.63
N GLN A 226 -3.93 4.21 -16.67
CA GLN A 226 -3.18 5.48 -16.82
C GLN A 226 -3.65 6.57 -15.84
N ALA A 227 -3.74 6.20 -14.57
CA ALA A 227 -4.31 6.99 -13.49
C ALA A 227 -3.59 8.35 -13.34
N SER A 228 -4.38 9.43 -13.26
CA SER A 228 -3.92 10.80 -13.03
C SER A 228 -5.01 11.64 -12.37
N GLY A 229 -4.64 12.69 -11.62
CA GLY A 229 -5.61 13.49 -10.87
C GLY A 229 -6.20 12.72 -9.68
N GLN A 230 -7.44 13.02 -9.28
CA GLN A 230 -8.12 12.26 -8.23
C GLN A 230 -8.61 10.93 -8.81
N ILE A 231 -8.06 9.82 -8.33
CA ILE A 231 -8.28 8.49 -8.92
C ILE A 231 -9.14 7.59 -8.06
N PHE A 232 -9.21 7.86 -6.75
CA PHE A 232 -9.97 7.06 -5.80
C PHE A 232 -10.41 7.90 -4.60
N SER A 233 -11.62 7.64 -4.12
CA SER A 233 -12.16 8.20 -2.88
C SER A 233 -13.11 7.20 -2.25
N SER A 234 -12.95 6.96 -0.96
CA SER A 234 -13.73 6.01 -0.18
C SER A 234 -13.92 6.54 1.25
N GLU A 235 -14.56 5.76 2.10
CA GLU A 235 -14.58 6.04 3.54
C GLU A 235 -13.23 5.82 4.22
N PHE A 236 -12.32 5.03 3.62
CA PHE A 236 -11.04 4.66 4.23
C PHE A 236 -9.92 5.62 3.88
N PHE A 237 -9.82 6.00 2.62
CA PHE A 237 -8.82 6.92 2.10
C PHE A 237 -9.18 7.42 0.70
N SER A 238 -8.54 8.52 0.32
CA SER A 238 -8.58 9.12 -1.00
C SER A 238 -7.17 9.27 -1.56
N ILE A 239 -7.05 9.21 -2.89
CA ILE A 239 -5.76 9.24 -3.59
C ILE A 239 -5.83 10.19 -4.79
N TYR A 240 -4.80 11.02 -4.91
CA TYR A 240 -4.56 11.91 -6.03
C TYR A 240 -3.14 11.72 -6.58
N ILE A 241 -2.98 11.67 -7.90
CA ILE A 241 -1.68 11.65 -8.56
C ILE A 241 -1.41 13.02 -9.16
N MET A 242 -0.48 13.75 -8.55
CA MET A 242 0.00 15.05 -8.99
C MET A 242 1.12 14.90 -10.00
N ASP A 243 1.00 15.58 -11.14
CA ASP A 243 2.06 15.72 -12.15
C ASP A 243 2.47 17.19 -12.23
N ALA A 244 3.60 17.51 -11.58
CA ALA A 244 4.10 18.89 -11.44
C ALA A 244 4.54 19.52 -12.77
N THR A 245 4.71 18.71 -13.82
CA THR A 245 4.99 19.20 -15.17
C THR A 245 3.76 19.77 -15.86
N LYS A 246 2.56 19.38 -15.40
CA LYS A 246 1.26 19.80 -15.96
C LYS A 246 0.55 20.81 -15.06
N GLU A 247 0.62 20.63 -13.76
CA GLU A 247 -0.06 21.46 -12.77
C GLU A 247 0.92 21.95 -11.71
N LYS A 248 0.70 23.13 -11.13
CA LYS A 248 1.58 23.69 -10.09
C LYS A 248 0.97 23.69 -8.70
N TYR A 249 -0.33 23.48 -8.60
CA TYR A 249 -1.05 23.60 -7.33
C TYR A 249 -2.00 22.44 -7.16
N PHE A 250 -1.92 21.76 -6.02
CA PHE A 250 -2.97 20.90 -5.52
C PHE A 250 -3.90 21.73 -4.65
N GLN A 251 -5.15 21.89 -5.11
CA GLN A 251 -6.21 22.49 -4.30
C GLN A 251 -6.74 21.45 -3.33
N THR A 252 -6.81 21.80 -2.05
CA THR A 252 -7.29 20.86 -1.03
C THR A 252 -8.77 20.57 -1.26
N ILE A 253 -9.11 19.29 -1.35
CA ILE A 253 -10.47 18.77 -1.53
C ILE A 253 -10.84 17.83 -0.38
N GLU A 254 -12.14 17.59 -0.17
CA GLU A 254 -12.67 16.63 0.81
C GLU A 254 -12.31 16.89 2.29
N ASN A 255 -11.84 18.10 2.63
CA ASN A 255 -11.55 18.53 4.01
C ASN A 255 -10.72 17.50 4.81
N PRO A 256 -9.46 17.24 4.41
CA PRO A 256 -8.64 16.18 5.00
C PRO A 256 -8.20 16.49 6.43
N TYR A 257 -7.93 15.44 7.21
CA TYR A 257 -7.24 15.55 8.49
C TYR A 257 -5.77 15.96 8.33
N PHE A 258 -5.09 15.33 7.36
CA PHE A 258 -3.70 15.56 6.95
C PHE A 258 -3.51 14.97 5.55
N LEU A 259 -2.44 15.37 4.87
CA LEU A 259 -1.97 14.85 3.59
C LEU A 259 -0.69 14.05 3.78
N THR A 260 -0.56 12.96 3.04
CA THR A 260 0.70 12.24 2.84
C THR A 260 1.18 12.46 1.42
N PHE A 261 2.49 12.47 1.22
CA PHE A 261 3.13 12.72 -0.07
C PHE A 261 4.16 11.62 -0.31
N THR A 262 4.15 11.03 -1.51
CA THR A 262 5.18 10.07 -1.94
C THR A 262 5.63 10.43 -3.34
N VAL A 263 6.91 10.78 -3.49
CA VAL A 263 7.49 11.10 -4.80
C VAL A 263 7.82 9.81 -5.55
N ILE A 264 7.11 9.58 -6.64
CA ILE A 264 7.23 8.39 -7.49
C ILE A 264 7.95 8.66 -8.81
N HIS A 265 8.27 9.92 -9.11
CA HIS A 265 9.07 10.29 -10.27
C HIS A 265 9.83 11.59 -10.04
N GLY A 266 11.06 11.63 -10.55
CA GLY A 266 11.84 12.85 -10.74
C GLY A 266 12.27 13.56 -9.45
N SER A 267 12.41 14.88 -9.54
CA SER A 267 12.83 15.74 -8.43
C SER A 267 12.32 17.17 -8.60
N GLY A 268 12.13 17.87 -7.49
CA GLY A 268 11.56 19.21 -7.49
C GLY A 268 11.30 19.71 -6.07
N THR A 269 10.27 20.53 -5.89
CA THR A 269 9.87 21.03 -4.59
C THR A 269 8.39 20.86 -4.30
N ILE A 270 8.06 20.61 -3.04
CA ILE A 270 6.70 20.67 -2.49
C ILE A 270 6.72 21.78 -1.42
N ASN A 271 5.93 22.84 -1.60
CA ASN A 271 5.96 24.07 -0.79
C ASN A 271 7.40 24.62 -0.59
N GLY A 272 8.18 24.66 -1.67
CA GLY A 272 9.57 25.14 -1.65
C GLY A 272 10.61 24.20 -1.00
N GLN A 273 10.18 23.15 -0.29
CA GLN A 273 11.07 22.11 0.22
C GLN A 273 11.44 21.13 -0.89
N ARG A 274 12.73 20.78 -1.02
CA ARG A 274 13.21 19.87 -2.07
C ARG A 274 12.81 18.42 -1.81
N PHE A 275 12.40 17.72 -2.86
CA PHE A 275 12.12 16.30 -2.88
C PHE A 275 12.75 15.61 -4.10
N SER A 276 13.10 14.34 -3.93
CA SER A 276 13.56 13.42 -4.98
C SER A 276 12.77 12.12 -4.93
N LEU A 277 12.85 11.34 -6.02
CA LEU A 277 12.29 9.99 -6.12
C LEU A 277 12.53 9.15 -4.85
N GLY A 278 11.47 8.53 -4.34
CA GLY A 278 11.49 7.67 -3.16
C GLY A 278 11.28 8.39 -1.84
N GLU A 279 11.37 9.73 -1.81
CA GLU A 279 11.12 10.49 -0.59
C GLU A 279 9.62 10.64 -0.32
N SER A 280 9.24 10.44 0.94
CA SER A 280 7.87 10.61 1.42
C SER A 280 7.80 11.58 2.59
N ALA A 281 6.65 12.23 2.73
CA ALA A 281 6.39 13.20 3.78
C ALA A 281 4.93 13.17 4.22
N ILE A 282 4.67 13.83 5.34
CA ILE A 282 3.34 14.05 5.90
C ILE A 282 3.15 15.53 6.25
N SER A 283 1.94 16.04 6.10
CA SER A 283 1.58 17.37 6.57
C SER A 283 1.24 17.38 8.06
N LEU A 284 1.71 18.40 8.77
CA LEU A 284 1.38 18.71 10.15
C LEU A 284 0.70 20.09 10.23
N GLY A 285 -0.36 20.18 11.04
CA GLY A 285 -1.18 21.38 11.21
C GLY A 285 -2.38 21.44 10.27
N ALA A 286 -3.05 22.60 10.21
CA ALA A 286 -4.18 22.80 9.31
C ALA A 286 -3.76 22.60 7.85
N VAL A 287 -4.53 21.82 7.10
CA VAL A 287 -4.26 21.54 5.69
C VAL A 287 -4.59 22.76 4.83
N GLU A 288 -3.66 23.08 3.93
CA GLU A 288 -3.72 24.21 3.00
C GLU A 288 -3.38 23.70 1.59
N ASN A 289 -3.63 24.53 0.57
CA ASN A 289 -3.20 24.23 -0.79
C ASN A 289 -1.69 24.00 -0.87
N VAL A 290 -1.27 23.12 -1.77
CA VAL A 290 0.13 22.71 -1.90
C VAL A 290 0.65 23.16 -3.25
N GLU A 291 1.80 23.83 -3.25
CA GLU A 291 2.53 24.23 -4.44
C GLU A 291 3.60 23.19 -4.79
N PHE A 292 3.70 22.88 -6.08
CA PHE A 292 4.67 21.97 -6.66
C PHE A 292 5.50 22.71 -7.72
N SER A 293 6.79 22.38 -7.79
CA SER A 293 7.67 22.84 -8.87
C SER A 293 8.69 21.77 -9.23
N GLY A 294 9.20 21.81 -10.46
CA GLY A 294 10.15 20.82 -10.98
C GLY A 294 9.47 19.69 -11.74
N ASP A 295 10.22 18.61 -11.97
CA ASP A 295 9.76 17.42 -12.65
C ASP A 295 9.42 16.36 -11.60
N LEU A 296 8.19 16.43 -11.07
CA LEU A 296 7.71 15.55 -10.01
C LEU A 296 6.42 14.84 -10.44
N LYS A 297 6.35 13.54 -10.16
CA LYS A 297 5.04 12.89 -9.93
C LYS A 297 4.93 12.45 -8.49
N VAL A 298 3.82 12.82 -7.85
CA VAL A 298 3.61 12.64 -6.41
C VAL A 298 2.25 11.99 -6.18
N ILE A 299 2.24 10.90 -5.41
CA ILE A 299 1.01 10.35 -4.85
C ILE A 299 0.69 11.15 -3.59
N ILE A 300 -0.50 11.74 -3.57
CA ILE A 300 -1.06 12.41 -2.40
C ILE A 300 -2.20 11.52 -1.89
N ALA A 301 -2.12 11.10 -0.63
CA ALA A 301 -3.19 10.31 0.00
C ALA A 301 -3.62 10.92 1.32
N TRP A 302 -4.92 10.85 1.62
CA TRP A 302 -5.51 11.42 2.82
C TRP A 302 -6.74 10.67 3.30
N ILE A 303 -7.22 11.06 4.48
CA ILE A 303 -8.53 10.67 5.01
C ILE A 303 -9.35 11.93 5.21
N ARG A 304 -10.61 11.86 4.77
CA ARG A 304 -11.61 12.92 4.93
C ARG A 304 -12.12 13.01 6.37
N LYS A 305 -12.44 14.23 6.81
CA LYS A 305 -13.10 14.50 8.11
C LYS A 305 -14.55 14.08 8.13
#